data_AF-A0A834N4L0-F1
#
_entry.id   AF-A0A834N4L0-F1
#
_cell.length_a   1.000
_cell.length_b   1.000
_cell.length_c   1.000
_cell.angle_alpha   90.00
_cell.angle_beta   90.00
_cell.angle_gamma   90.00
#
_symmetry.space_group_name_H-M   'P 1'
#
loop_
_entity.id
_entity.type
_entity.pdbx_description
1 polymer ?
#
loop_
_entity_poly.entity_id
_entity_poly.type
_entity_poly.pdbx_seq_one_letter_code
_entity_poly.pdbx_strand_id
1 'polypeptide(L)'
;MRRYVNYYIKEPLIQSLFLEGIATAELCGACFELIIIADNWGVSMYAIYLFILTIWWSLNWGDASACPYTHLEEAVEGKKSLRVAFLLIWAELIGGLVVFRYIQLLWALEIVPTHKNKAFEDCTTDLQVPVIFGAVVECVATCICRVVSRGLSNLNSIFGIIIDSFIGTSLVVAAFNYSGGYFNPALATSLKYGCLGTSFMEHVIVYWVGACAGSIASVRIYNMPFIQNFINGRKEKAS
;
A
#
# COMPACT_ATOMS: atom_id res chain seq x y z
N MET A 1 18.20 4.02 6.40
CA MET A 1 18.75 2.94 5.54
C MET A 1 18.79 3.34 4.05
N ARG A 2 17.74 3.97 3.49
CA ARG A 2 17.70 4.47 2.10
C ARG A 2 18.97 5.18 1.61
N ARG A 3 19.47 6.18 2.37
CA ARG A 3 20.69 6.93 1.99
C ARG A 3 21.92 6.02 1.82
N TYR A 4 22.07 5.01 2.66
CA TYR A 4 23.17 4.05 2.56
C TYR A 4 23.04 3.17 1.33
N VAL A 5 21.84 2.69 1.02
CA VAL A 5 21.57 1.92 -0.21
C VAL A 5 21.93 2.74 -1.45
N ASN A 6 21.46 3.98 -1.52
CA ASN A 6 21.77 4.89 -2.63
C ASN A 6 23.28 5.20 -2.76
N TYR A 7 23.97 5.27 -1.62
CA TYR A 7 25.39 5.59 -1.61
C TYR A 7 26.26 4.38 -1.99
N TYR A 8 26.00 3.20 -1.44
CA TYR A 8 26.87 2.03 -1.56
C TYR A 8 26.49 1.07 -2.70
N ILE A 9 25.20 0.92 -3.03
CA ILE A 9 24.76 -0.02 -4.06
C ILE A 9 24.66 0.71 -5.39
N LYS A 10 25.48 0.31 -6.37
CA LYS A 10 25.56 0.94 -7.69
C LYS A 10 24.83 0.18 -8.79
N GLU A 11 24.65 -1.14 -8.61
CA GLU A 11 23.88 -1.96 -9.55
C GLU A 11 22.39 -1.61 -9.43
N PRO A 12 21.73 -1.09 -10.49
CA PRO A 12 20.37 -0.55 -10.41
C PRO A 12 19.35 -1.57 -9.91
N LEU A 13 19.38 -2.81 -10.40
CA LEU A 13 18.41 -3.83 -9.98
C LEU A 13 18.57 -4.17 -8.49
N ILE A 14 19.81 -4.37 -8.03
CA ILE A 14 20.08 -4.68 -6.63
C ILE A 14 19.66 -3.49 -5.75
N GLN A 15 19.94 -2.27 -6.18
CA GLN A 15 19.51 -1.06 -5.48
C GLN A 15 17.99 -1.02 -5.34
N SER A 16 17.23 -1.24 -6.43
CA SER A 16 15.77 -1.30 -6.39
C SER A 16 15.25 -2.40 -5.45
N LEU A 17 15.86 -3.60 -5.45
CA LEU A 17 15.45 -4.68 -4.54
C LEU A 17 15.58 -4.28 -3.07
N PHE A 18 16.70 -3.67 -2.69
CA PHE A 18 16.86 -3.19 -1.31
C PHE A 18 15.93 -2.03 -0.99
N LEU A 19 15.75 -1.09 -1.93
CA LEU A 19 14.86 0.04 -1.72
C LEU A 19 13.42 -0.42 -1.53
N GLU A 20 12.90 -1.30 -2.40
CA GLU A 20 11.54 -1.86 -2.27
C GLU A 20 11.38 -2.61 -0.94
N GLY A 21 12.31 -3.49 -0.58
CA GLY A 21 12.24 -4.24 0.67
C GLY A 21 12.24 -3.34 1.92
N ILE A 22 13.10 -2.31 1.96
CA ILE A 22 13.14 -1.38 3.10
C ILE A 22 11.91 -0.48 3.11
N ALA A 23 11.44 -0.04 1.94
CA ALA A 23 10.25 0.77 1.81
C ALA A 23 9.02 0.00 2.33
N THR A 24 8.85 -1.26 1.92
CA THR A 24 7.78 -2.13 2.44
C THR A 24 7.92 -2.40 3.92
N ALA A 25 9.14 -2.59 4.43
CA ALA A 25 9.37 -2.72 5.87
C ALA A 25 8.93 -1.47 6.63
N GLU A 26 9.30 -0.27 6.18
CA GLU A 26 8.86 0.99 6.80
C GLU A 26 7.33 1.14 6.75
N LEU A 27 6.72 0.87 5.59
CA LEU A 27 5.28 0.93 5.39
C LEU A 27 4.54 -0.03 6.35
N CYS A 28 4.91 -1.31 6.36
CA CYS A 28 4.25 -2.31 7.19
C CYS A 28 4.50 -2.05 8.68
N GLY A 29 5.72 -1.66 9.07
CA GLY A 29 6.05 -1.29 10.45
C GLY A 29 5.21 -0.12 10.96
N ALA A 30 5.06 0.93 10.15
CA ALA A 30 4.19 2.05 10.48
C ALA A 30 2.72 1.61 10.59
N CYS A 31 2.24 0.75 9.70
CA CYS A 31 0.87 0.25 9.74
C CYS A 31 0.59 -0.66 10.94
N PHE A 32 1.57 -1.43 11.44
CA PHE A 32 1.40 -2.15 12.71
C PHE A 32 1.15 -1.19 13.88
N GLU A 33 1.92 -0.11 14.00
CA GLU A 33 1.69 0.90 15.04
C GLU A 33 0.40 1.69 14.82
N LEU A 34 -0.03 1.90 13.57
CA LEU A 34 -1.32 2.50 13.27
C LEU A 34 -2.49 1.64 13.79
N ILE A 35 -2.37 0.30 13.81
CA ILE A 35 -3.38 -0.57 14.44
C ILE A 35 -3.49 -0.25 15.93
N ILE A 36 -2.36 -0.09 16.62
CA ILE A 36 -2.36 0.33 18.04
C ILE A 36 -3.05 1.68 18.21
N ILE A 37 -2.81 2.62 17.28
CA ILE A 37 -3.48 3.92 17.30
C ILE A 37 -5.00 3.78 17.14
N ALA A 38 -5.45 2.95 16.18
CA ALA A 38 -6.86 2.71 15.96
C ALA A 38 -7.53 2.05 17.18
N ASP A 39 -6.88 1.07 17.80
CA ASP A 39 -7.41 0.34 18.96
C ASP A 39 -7.56 1.24 20.20
N ASN A 40 -6.67 2.22 20.38
CA ASN A 40 -6.63 3.06 21.58
C ASN A 40 -7.35 4.41 21.42
N TRP A 41 -7.38 4.99 20.21
CA TRP A 41 -7.93 6.33 19.96
C TRP A 41 -8.89 6.40 18.75
N GLY A 42 -9.19 5.28 18.11
CA GLY A 42 -10.18 5.16 17.06
C GLY A 42 -9.70 5.54 15.65
N VAL A 43 -10.58 5.28 14.68
CA VAL A 43 -10.31 5.42 13.25
C VAL A 43 -10.00 6.86 12.83
N SER A 44 -10.52 7.87 13.54
CA SER A 44 -10.22 9.28 13.25
C SER A 44 -8.76 9.61 13.49
N MET A 45 -8.16 9.12 14.57
CA MET A 45 -6.74 9.33 14.85
C MET A 45 -5.88 8.52 13.88
N TYR A 46 -6.26 7.28 13.61
CA TYR A 46 -5.64 6.46 12.55
C TYR A 46 -5.58 7.21 11.22
N ALA A 47 -6.68 7.84 10.79
CA ALA A 47 -6.76 8.57 9.53
C ALA A 47 -5.80 9.77 9.47
N ILE A 48 -5.65 10.52 10.58
CA ILE A 48 -4.74 11.67 10.64
C ILE A 48 -3.28 11.21 10.48
N TYR A 49 -2.88 10.17 11.21
CA TYR A 49 -1.52 9.65 11.12
C TYR A 49 -1.25 8.97 9.79
N LEU A 50 -2.20 8.20 9.26
CA LEU A 50 -2.10 7.60 7.94
C LEU A 50 -1.93 8.68 6.86
N PHE A 51 -2.71 9.76 6.91
CA PHE A 51 -2.58 10.86 5.97
C PHE A 51 -1.19 11.49 6.01
N ILE A 52 -0.66 11.79 7.20
CA ILE A 52 0.70 12.34 7.35
C ILE A 52 1.74 11.35 6.83
N LEU A 53 1.58 10.05 7.13
CA LEU A 53 2.48 9.00 6.68
C LEU A 53 2.47 8.87 5.16
N THR A 54 1.31 8.91 4.49
CA THR A 54 1.22 8.84 3.02
C THR A 54 1.93 10.01 2.34
N ILE A 55 1.84 11.22 2.90
CA ILE A 55 2.62 12.38 2.43
C ILE A 55 4.12 12.15 2.64
N TRP A 56 4.50 11.75 3.85
CA TRP A 56 5.90 11.45 4.17
C TRP A 56 6.48 10.43 3.19
N TRP A 57 5.73 9.36 2.93
CA TRP A 57 6.16 8.26 2.10
C TRP A 57 6.37 8.71 0.65
N SER A 58 5.41 9.47 0.11
CA SER A 58 5.47 10.05 -1.24
C SER A 58 6.68 10.98 -1.44
N LEU A 59 7.12 11.68 -0.39
CA LEU A 59 8.29 12.56 -0.44
C LEU A 59 9.62 11.80 -0.26
N ASN A 60 9.60 10.67 0.44
CA ASN A 60 10.82 10.01 0.94
C ASN A 60 11.19 8.70 0.25
N TRP A 61 10.35 8.12 -0.61
CA TRP A 61 10.67 6.84 -1.24
C TRP A 61 10.94 6.88 -2.74
N GLY A 62 10.65 8.01 -3.41
CA GLY A 62 10.98 8.19 -4.82
C GLY A 62 10.28 7.13 -5.68
N ASP A 63 11.07 6.34 -6.42
CA ASP A 63 10.53 5.32 -7.33
C ASP A 63 10.17 3.99 -6.64
N ALA A 64 10.54 3.79 -5.37
CA ALA A 64 10.16 2.59 -4.64
C ALA A 64 8.65 2.63 -4.33
N SER A 65 7.89 1.62 -4.75
CA SER A 65 6.44 1.61 -4.62
C SER A 65 5.94 0.91 -3.35
N ALA A 66 6.73 -0.02 -2.82
CA ALA A 66 6.37 -0.96 -1.77
C ALA A 66 5.03 -1.67 -2.03
N CYS A 67 4.65 -1.85 -3.28
CA CYS A 67 3.33 -2.32 -3.66
C CYS A 67 3.39 -3.28 -4.87
N PRO A 68 3.02 -4.57 -4.69
CA PRO A 68 3.19 -5.58 -5.72
C PRO A 68 2.51 -5.30 -7.06
N TYR A 69 1.29 -4.74 -7.03
CA TYR A 69 0.55 -4.52 -8.28
C TYR A 69 1.20 -3.48 -9.18
N THR A 70 2.04 -2.57 -8.68
CA THR A 70 2.67 -1.55 -9.53
C THR A 70 3.69 -2.20 -10.45
N HIS A 71 4.43 -3.20 -9.95
CA HIS A 71 5.38 -3.97 -10.76
C HIS A 71 4.67 -4.85 -11.79
N LEU A 72 3.50 -5.39 -11.44
CA LEU A 72 2.65 -6.13 -12.39
C LEU A 72 2.08 -5.21 -13.48
N GLU A 73 1.63 -4.03 -13.08
CA GLU A 73 1.15 -2.98 -13.99
C GLU A 73 2.23 -2.59 -15.00
N GLU A 74 3.44 -2.30 -14.53
CA GLU A 74 4.58 -1.97 -15.40
C GLU A 74 5.00 -3.13 -16.31
N ALA A 75 4.84 -4.37 -15.86
CA ALA A 75 5.08 -5.54 -16.70
C ALA A 75 4.00 -5.67 -17.80
N VAL A 76 2.73 -5.39 -17.49
CA VAL A 76 1.63 -5.37 -18.46
C VAL A 76 1.81 -4.24 -19.48
N GLU A 77 2.33 -3.09 -19.05
CA GLU A 77 2.66 -1.95 -19.93
C GLU A 77 3.97 -2.15 -20.72
N GLY A 78 4.71 -3.24 -20.48
CA GLY A 78 5.97 -3.55 -21.17
C GLY A 78 7.18 -2.74 -20.69
N LYS A 79 7.07 -2.03 -19.56
CA LYS A 79 8.14 -1.21 -18.95
C LYS A 79 9.17 -2.05 -18.19
N LYS A 80 8.75 -3.16 -17.59
CA LYS A 80 9.62 -4.10 -16.86
C LYS A 80 9.37 -5.55 -17.32
N SER A 81 10.39 -6.40 -17.22
CA SER A 81 10.19 -7.84 -17.46
C SER A 81 9.46 -8.49 -16.27
N LEU A 82 8.67 -9.55 -16.54
CA LEU A 82 8.00 -10.33 -15.49
C LEU A 82 8.97 -10.86 -14.43
N ARG A 83 10.20 -11.23 -14.84
CA ARG A 83 11.24 -11.68 -13.91
C ARG A 83 11.66 -10.58 -12.94
N VAL A 84 11.85 -9.36 -13.44
CA VAL A 84 12.20 -8.21 -12.58
C VAL A 84 11.05 -7.87 -11.65
N ALA A 85 9.81 -7.82 -12.16
CA ALA A 85 8.63 -7.58 -11.33
C ALA A 85 8.52 -8.62 -10.20
N PHE A 86 8.70 -9.90 -10.50
CA PHE A 86 8.69 -10.96 -9.51
C PHE A 86 9.77 -10.76 -8.42
N LEU A 87 11.00 -10.40 -8.81
CA LEU A 87 12.08 -10.17 -7.85
C LEU A 87 11.78 -8.98 -6.92
N LEU A 88 11.20 -7.90 -7.44
CA LEU A 88 10.80 -6.73 -6.65
C LEU A 88 9.69 -7.10 -5.66
N ILE A 89 8.63 -7.78 -6.12
CA ILE A 89 7.55 -8.29 -5.26
C ILE A 89 8.11 -9.20 -4.16
N TRP A 90 9.07 -10.06 -4.50
CA TRP A 90 9.71 -10.93 -3.52
C TRP A 90 10.49 -10.15 -2.47
N ALA A 91 11.19 -9.07 -2.86
CA ALA A 91 11.88 -8.19 -1.93
C ALA A 91 10.91 -7.45 -0.99
N GLU A 92 9.76 -6.98 -1.51
CA GLU A 92 8.69 -6.37 -0.72
C GLU A 92 8.15 -7.35 0.34
N LEU A 93 7.86 -8.60 -0.05
CA LEU A 93 7.38 -9.63 0.87
C LEU A 93 8.40 -9.98 1.97
N ILE A 94 9.69 -10.01 1.63
CA ILE A 94 10.75 -10.18 2.64
C ILE A 94 10.79 -8.99 3.59
N GLY A 95 10.69 -7.76 3.06
CA GLY A 95 10.63 -6.55 3.86
C GLY A 95 9.50 -6.59 4.89
N GLY A 96 8.28 -6.95 4.43
CA GLY A 96 7.12 -7.15 5.28
C GLY A 96 7.33 -8.23 6.35
N LEU A 97 7.84 -9.40 5.96
CA LEU A 97 8.08 -10.51 6.90
C LEU A 97 9.13 -10.15 7.97
N VAL A 98 10.22 -9.49 7.57
CA VAL A 98 11.28 -9.07 8.49
C VAL A 98 10.74 -8.04 9.48
N VAL A 99 10.00 -7.03 9.02
CA VAL A 99 9.47 -6.02 9.94
C VAL A 99 8.36 -6.57 10.84
N PHE A 100 7.54 -7.51 10.36
CA PHE A 100 6.59 -8.21 11.22
C PHE A 100 7.28 -8.86 12.41
N ARG A 101 8.37 -9.62 12.17
CA ARG A 101 9.14 -10.23 13.25
C ARG A 101 9.78 -9.20 14.18
N TYR A 102 10.29 -8.11 13.61
CA TYR A 102 10.88 -7.02 14.38
C TYR A 102 9.86 -6.35 15.30
N ILE A 103 8.66 -6.03 14.79
CA ILE A 103 7.58 -5.42 15.56
C ILE A 103 7.07 -6.37 16.65
N GLN A 104 6.91 -7.66 16.36
CA GLN A 104 6.51 -8.64 17.38
C GLN A 104 7.51 -8.70 18.53
N LEU A 105 8.81 -8.59 18.26
CA LEU A 105 9.84 -8.46 19.30
C LEU A 105 9.68 -7.17 20.10
N LEU A 106 9.44 -6.03 19.45
CA LEU A 106 9.23 -4.75 20.13
C LEU A 106 7.99 -4.76 21.02
N TRP A 107 6.87 -5.29 20.53
CA TRP A 107 5.64 -5.42 21.32
C TRP A 107 5.82 -6.37 22.50
N ALA A 108 6.61 -7.45 22.35
CA ALA A 108 6.89 -8.39 23.44
C ALA A 108 7.74 -7.78 24.57
N LEU A 109 8.44 -6.66 24.32
CA LEU A 109 9.15 -5.92 25.36
C LEU A 109 8.21 -5.06 26.24
N GLU A 110 6.97 -4.83 25.80
CA GLU A 110 5.94 -4.08 26.53
C GLU A 110 6.42 -2.72 27.10
N ILE A 111 7.29 -2.02 26.36
CA ILE A 111 7.94 -0.78 26.83
C ILE A 111 6.92 0.32 27.14
N VAL A 112 5.81 0.35 26.40
CA VAL A 112 4.72 1.31 26.60
C VAL A 112 3.42 0.59 26.96
N PRO A 113 2.53 1.22 27.77
CA PRO A 113 1.30 0.57 28.23
C PRO A 113 0.39 0.06 27.11
N THR A 114 0.38 0.74 25.96
CA THR A 114 -0.43 0.37 24.78
C THR A 114 0.05 -0.89 24.06
N HIS A 115 1.27 -1.36 24.34
CA HIS A 115 1.81 -2.62 23.77
C HIS A 115 1.59 -3.83 24.68
N LYS A 116 1.06 -3.62 25.89
CA LYS A 116 0.85 -4.71 26.85
C LYS A 116 0.00 -5.83 26.26
N ASN A 117 0.50 -7.06 26.33
CA ASN A 117 -0.05 -8.28 25.75
C ASN A 117 -0.21 -8.31 24.21
N LYS A 118 0.16 -7.24 23.49
CA LYS A 118 -0.14 -7.13 22.06
C LYS A 118 0.58 -8.18 21.20
N ALA A 119 1.81 -8.54 21.58
CA ALA A 119 2.57 -9.61 20.91
C ALA A 119 2.00 -11.01 21.12
N PHE A 120 1.11 -11.18 22.10
CA PHE A 120 0.54 -12.47 22.49
C PHE A 120 -0.96 -12.56 22.20
N GLU A 121 -1.55 -11.52 21.62
CA GLU A 121 -2.95 -11.48 21.21
C GLU A 121 -3.14 -12.31 19.93
N ASP A 122 -4.25 -13.05 19.87
CA ASP A 122 -4.61 -13.78 18.66
C ASP A 122 -4.94 -12.80 17.55
N CYS A 123 -4.25 -12.93 16.41
CA CYS A 123 -4.54 -12.10 15.26
C CYS A 123 -5.83 -12.56 14.58
N THR A 124 -6.74 -11.62 14.31
CA THR A 124 -7.95 -11.82 13.50
C THR A 124 -7.89 -11.06 12.18
N THR A 125 -8.60 -11.57 11.18
CA THR A 125 -8.82 -10.92 9.89
C THR A 125 -9.58 -9.60 10.03
N ASP A 126 -9.29 -8.64 9.15
CA ASP A 126 -10.07 -7.40 9.01
C ASP A 126 -11.16 -7.51 7.94
N LEU A 127 -11.27 -8.66 7.27
CA LEU A 127 -12.35 -8.92 6.34
C LEU A 127 -13.66 -9.15 7.11
N GLN A 128 -14.53 -8.14 7.14
CA GLN A 128 -15.81 -8.16 7.85
C GLN A 128 -17.01 -8.47 6.93
N VAL A 129 -16.75 -8.76 5.67
CA VAL A 129 -17.76 -8.98 4.62
C VAL A 129 -17.44 -10.23 3.79
N PRO A 130 -18.42 -10.75 3.01
CA PRO A 130 -18.16 -11.89 2.14
C PRO A 130 -16.96 -11.64 1.21
N VAL A 131 -16.18 -12.69 0.99
CA VAL A 131 -14.90 -12.68 0.25
C VAL A 131 -15.00 -11.93 -1.08
N ILE A 132 -16.02 -12.23 -1.89
CA ILE A 132 -16.19 -11.57 -3.19
C ILE A 132 -16.49 -10.08 -3.03
N PHE A 133 -17.26 -9.69 -2.02
CA PHE A 133 -17.53 -8.29 -1.74
C PHE A 133 -16.26 -7.56 -1.30
N GLY A 134 -15.46 -8.16 -0.42
CA GLY A 134 -14.14 -7.63 -0.02
C GLY A 134 -13.20 -7.44 -1.21
N ALA A 135 -13.13 -8.43 -2.11
CA ALA A 135 -12.34 -8.36 -3.33
C ALA A 135 -12.80 -7.22 -4.26
N VAL A 136 -14.12 -6.98 -4.37
CA VAL A 136 -14.68 -5.86 -5.13
C VAL A 136 -14.32 -4.52 -4.48
N VAL A 137 -14.38 -4.40 -3.15
CA VAL A 137 -13.99 -3.18 -2.43
C VAL A 137 -12.52 -2.85 -2.69
N GLU A 138 -11.62 -3.82 -2.49
CA GLU A 138 -10.18 -3.68 -2.77
C GLU A 138 -9.91 -3.32 -4.24
N CYS A 139 -10.61 -3.97 -5.18
CA CYS A 139 -10.51 -3.69 -6.61
C CYS A 139 -10.93 -2.26 -6.97
N VAL A 140 -12.12 -1.83 -6.54
CA VAL A 140 -12.67 -0.52 -6.88
C VAL A 140 -11.83 0.59 -6.26
N ALA A 141 -11.50 0.48 -4.97
CA ALA A 141 -10.71 1.49 -4.29
C ALA A 141 -9.28 1.59 -4.87
N THR A 142 -8.61 0.44 -5.12
CA THR A 142 -7.31 0.44 -5.81
C THR A 142 -7.41 1.09 -7.18
N CYS A 143 -8.46 0.80 -7.94
CA CYS A 143 -8.68 1.41 -9.26
C CYS A 143 -8.80 2.94 -9.16
N ILE A 144 -9.61 3.44 -8.22
CA ILE A 144 -9.80 4.89 -8.01
C ILE A 144 -8.47 5.54 -7.63
N CYS A 145 -7.76 5.01 -6.64
CA CYS A 145 -6.44 5.49 -6.24
C CYS A 145 -5.51 5.60 -7.46
N ARG A 146 -5.38 4.52 -8.24
CA ARG A 146 -4.46 4.49 -9.39
C ARG A 146 -4.86 5.44 -10.53
N VAL A 147 -6.15 5.63 -10.81
CA VAL A 147 -6.60 6.62 -11.79
C VAL A 147 -6.26 8.03 -11.33
N VAL A 148 -6.53 8.33 -10.05
CA VAL A 148 -6.25 9.63 -9.43
C VAL A 148 -4.75 9.92 -9.45
N SER A 149 -3.90 9.01 -8.96
CA SER A 149 -2.45 9.22 -8.93
C SER A 149 -1.88 9.51 -10.32
N ARG A 150 -2.34 8.81 -11.36
CA ARG A 150 -1.93 9.08 -12.77
C ARG A 150 -2.47 10.40 -13.30
N GLY A 151 -3.63 10.86 -12.84
CA GLY A 151 -4.15 12.19 -13.19
C GLY A 151 -3.32 13.30 -12.56
N LEU A 152 -2.90 13.09 -11.30
CA LEU A 152 -2.16 14.06 -10.50
C LEU A 152 -0.66 14.10 -10.80
N SER A 153 -0.09 13.06 -11.45
CA SER A 153 1.35 13.00 -11.77
C SER A 153 1.85 14.17 -12.64
N ASN A 154 0.93 14.91 -13.28
CA ASN A 154 1.23 16.07 -14.12
C ASN A 154 1.03 17.43 -13.41
N LEU A 155 0.55 17.45 -12.16
CA LEU A 155 0.34 18.69 -11.37
C LEU A 155 1.56 19.02 -10.51
N ASN A 156 1.63 20.26 -10.00
CA ASN A 156 2.67 20.69 -9.04
C ASN A 156 2.91 19.65 -7.95
N SER A 157 4.18 19.25 -7.77
CA SER A 157 4.56 18.02 -7.07
C SER A 157 3.99 17.91 -5.66
N ILE A 158 4.01 18.97 -4.85
CA ILE A 158 3.52 18.92 -3.46
C ILE A 158 1.99 18.88 -3.37
N PHE A 159 1.29 19.69 -4.17
CA PHE A 159 -0.17 19.73 -4.11
C PHE A 159 -0.79 18.43 -4.64
N GLY A 160 -0.20 17.86 -5.69
CA GLY A 160 -0.56 16.52 -6.18
C GLY A 160 -0.39 15.45 -5.10
N ILE A 161 0.74 15.45 -4.39
CA ILE A 161 1.00 14.53 -3.27
C ILE A 161 -0.05 14.65 -2.17
N ILE A 162 -0.40 15.88 -1.77
CA ILE A 162 -1.39 16.11 -0.70
C ILE A 162 -2.77 15.59 -1.11
N ILE A 163 -3.22 15.85 -2.34
CA ILE A 163 -4.51 15.37 -2.83
C ILE A 163 -4.51 13.84 -2.95
N ASP A 164 -3.46 13.25 -3.52
CA ASP A 164 -3.34 11.80 -3.68
C ASP A 164 -3.39 11.10 -2.32
N SER A 165 -2.60 11.60 -1.36
CA SER A 165 -2.59 11.16 0.04
C SER A 165 -3.95 11.26 0.70
N PHE A 166 -4.68 12.36 0.46
CA PHE A 166 -6.00 12.58 1.04
C PHE A 166 -7.03 11.60 0.48
N ILE A 167 -7.04 11.39 -0.84
CA ILE A 167 -7.96 10.47 -1.51
C ILE A 167 -7.65 9.04 -1.09
N GLY A 168 -6.37 8.64 -1.10
CA GLY A 168 -5.94 7.32 -0.65
C GLY A 168 -6.38 7.06 0.79
N THR A 169 -6.08 7.97 1.72
CA THR A 169 -6.49 7.86 3.12
C THR A 169 -8.01 7.76 3.27
N SER A 170 -8.77 8.60 2.54
CA SER A 170 -10.23 8.59 2.59
C SER A 170 -10.81 7.26 2.13
N LEU A 171 -10.24 6.66 1.09
CA LEU A 171 -10.66 5.34 0.61
C LEU A 171 -10.30 4.23 1.61
N VAL A 172 -9.14 4.31 2.28
CA VAL A 172 -8.76 3.36 3.34
C VAL A 172 -9.79 3.42 4.47
N VAL A 173 -10.11 4.63 4.96
CA VAL A 173 -11.11 4.82 6.01
C VAL A 173 -12.49 4.33 5.57
N ALA A 174 -12.88 4.58 4.31
CA ALA A 174 -14.15 4.10 3.78
C ALA A 174 -14.23 2.57 3.69
N ALA A 175 -13.11 1.90 3.39
CA ALA A 175 -13.02 0.45 3.28
C ALA A 175 -12.66 -0.27 4.60
N PHE A 176 -12.33 0.49 5.65
CA PHE A 176 -11.79 0.00 6.91
C PHE A 176 -12.66 -1.11 7.53
N ASN A 177 -13.96 -0.85 7.68
CA ASN A 177 -14.92 -1.81 8.25
C ASN A 177 -15.43 -2.88 7.26
N TYR A 178 -14.85 -2.96 6.07
CA TYR A 178 -15.23 -3.95 5.06
C TYR A 178 -14.11 -4.96 4.84
N SER A 179 -12.93 -4.47 4.44
CA SER A 179 -11.78 -5.29 4.08
C SER A 179 -10.52 -4.94 4.87
N GLY A 180 -10.56 -3.93 5.74
CA GLY A 180 -9.38 -3.28 6.32
C GLY A 180 -8.82 -2.15 5.44
N GLY A 181 -9.18 -2.11 4.15
CA GLY A 181 -8.76 -1.04 3.23
C GLY A 181 -7.26 -1.06 2.96
N TYR A 182 -6.70 -2.21 2.59
CA TYR A 182 -5.26 -2.38 2.46
C TYR A 182 -4.72 -1.81 1.15
N PHE A 183 -5.40 -2.11 0.03
CA PHE A 183 -5.03 -1.70 -1.32
C PHE A 183 -3.54 -1.93 -1.64
N ASN A 184 -2.95 -2.95 -1.05
CA ASN A 184 -1.55 -3.29 -1.20
C ASN A 184 -1.36 -4.76 -0.78
N PRO A 185 -1.07 -5.66 -1.74
CA PRO A 185 -0.96 -7.08 -1.42
C PRO A 185 0.18 -7.42 -0.45
N ALA A 186 1.32 -6.71 -0.49
CA ALA A 186 2.43 -6.95 0.43
C ALA A 186 2.07 -6.49 1.84
N LEU A 187 1.40 -5.35 1.98
CA LEU A 187 0.93 -4.83 3.27
C LEU A 187 -0.10 -5.77 3.90
N ALA A 188 -1.15 -6.15 3.16
CA ALA A 188 -2.18 -7.07 3.66
C ALA A 188 -1.56 -8.40 4.08
N THR A 189 -0.62 -8.92 3.29
CA THR A 189 0.09 -10.16 3.60
C THR A 189 0.94 -10.01 4.86
N SER A 190 1.67 -8.90 5.02
CA SER A 190 2.49 -8.67 6.19
C SER A 190 1.67 -8.59 7.48
N LEU A 191 0.50 -7.94 7.44
CA LEU A 191 -0.28 -7.62 8.64
C LEU A 191 -1.29 -8.72 9.01
N LYS A 192 -1.89 -9.40 8.03
CA LYS A 192 -3.09 -10.24 8.25
C LYS A 192 -3.00 -11.66 7.71
N TYR A 193 -1.95 -12.01 6.99
CA TYR A 193 -1.82 -13.37 6.46
C TYR A 193 -1.68 -14.40 7.59
N GLY A 194 -2.54 -15.42 7.58
CA GLY A 194 -2.55 -16.48 8.59
C GLY A 194 -3.30 -16.11 9.89
N CYS A 195 -3.93 -14.94 9.95
CA CYS A 195 -4.80 -14.57 11.06
C CYS A 195 -6.13 -15.34 11.01
N LEU A 196 -6.78 -15.49 12.17
CA LEU A 196 -8.03 -16.22 12.31
C LEU A 196 -9.17 -15.52 11.55
N GLY A 197 -10.05 -16.31 10.92
CA GLY A 197 -11.26 -15.82 10.25
C GLY A 197 -11.21 -15.79 8.72
N THR A 198 -10.04 -15.96 8.10
CA THR A 198 -9.90 -16.12 6.64
C THR A 198 -8.95 -17.25 6.29
N SER A 199 -9.30 -18.03 5.28
CA SER A 199 -8.41 -19.03 4.69
C SER A 199 -7.36 -18.38 3.79
N PHE A 200 -6.31 -19.15 3.46
CA PHE A 200 -5.27 -18.76 2.51
C PHE A 200 -5.85 -18.23 1.19
N MET A 201 -6.79 -18.97 0.59
CA MET A 201 -7.34 -18.61 -0.72
C MET A 201 -8.21 -17.36 -0.65
N GLU A 202 -8.95 -17.16 0.42
CA GLU A 202 -9.76 -15.96 0.61
C GLU A 202 -8.88 -14.71 0.73
N HIS A 203 -7.77 -14.80 1.46
CA HIS A 203 -6.77 -13.74 1.54
C HIS A 203 -6.22 -13.38 0.16
N VAL A 204 -5.84 -14.39 -0.63
CA VAL A 204 -5.33 -14.20 -2.01
C VAL A 204 -6.40 -13.57 -2.90
N ILE A 205 -7.65 -14.05 -2.86
CA ILE A 205 -8.73 -13.50 -3.68
C ILE A 205 -9.00 -12.03 -3.37
N VAL A 206 -9.05 -11.67 -2.09
CA VAL A 206 -9.37 -10.30 -1.68
C VAL A 206 -8.21 -9.36 -1.95
N TYR A 207 -7.05 -9.63 -1.36
CA TYR A 207 -5.97 -8.65 -1.26
C TYR A 207 -4.98 -8.71 -2.41
N TRP A 208 -4.84 -9.86 -3.08
CA TRP A 208 -4.00 -9.97 -4.27
C TRP A 208 -4.81 -9.80 -5.54
N VAL A 209 -5.80 -10.66 -5.77
CA VAL A 209 -6.58 -10.63 -7.02
C VAL A 209 -7.39 -9.35 -7.13
N GLY A 210 -8.11 -8.95 -6.07
CA GLY A 210 -8.87 -7.71 -6.04
C GLY A 210 -8.02 -6.48 -6.36
N ALA A 211 -6.97 -6.23 -5.56
CA ALA A 211 -6.10 -5.07 -5.76
C ALA A 211 -5.38 -5.07 -7.12
N CYS A 212 -4.84 -6.22 -7.57
CA CYS A 212 -4.17 -6.31 -8.88
C CYS A 212 -5.15 -6.08 -10.04
N ALA A 213 -6.36 -6.64 -9.97
CA ALA A 213 -7.40 -6.40 -10.96
C ALA A 213 -7.77 -4.91 -11.03
N GLY A 214 -7.91 -4.25 -9.88
CA GLY A 214 -8.16 -2.81 -9.79
C GLY A 214 -7.06 -1.98 -10.44
N SER A 215 -5.79 -2.27 -10.15
CA SER A 215 -4.64 -1.60 -10.78
C SER A 215 -4.61 -1.81 -12.29
N ILE A 216 -4.82 -3.04 -12.79
CA ILE A 216 -4.83 -3.29 -14.25
C ILE A 216 -6.03 -2.59 -14.92
N ALA A 217 -7.21 -2.63 -14.29
CA ALA A 217 -8.40 -1.93 -14.79
C ALA A 217 -8.18 -0.42 -14.88
N SER A 218 -7.47 0.15 -13.90
CA SER A 218 -7.16 1.59 -13.87
C SER A 218 -6.35 2.07 -15.07
N VAL A 219 -5.46 1.24 -15.63
CA VAL A 219 -4.72 1.56 -16.87
C VAL A 219 -5.69 1.77 -18.02
N ARG A 220 -6.66 0.85 -18.18
CA ARG A 220 -7.66 0.95 -19.26
C ARG A 220 -8.59 2.13 -19.07
N ILE A 221 -9.06 2.36 -17.84
CA ILE A 221 -9.96 3.47 -17.51
C ILE A 221 -9.26 4.82 -17.73
N TYR A 222 -8.01 4.94 -17.29
CA TYR A 222 -7.23 6.16 -17.50
C TYR A 222 -7.09 6.51 -18.98
N ASN A 223 -6.88 5.51 -19.84
CA ASN A 223 -6.74 5.69 -21.29
C ASN A 223 -8.07 5.90 -22.03
N MET A 224 -9.23 5.89 -21.35
CA MET A 224 -10.51 6.16 -22.01
C MET A 224 -10.59 7.61 -22.48
N PRO A 225 -11.13 7.88 -23.69
CA PRO A 225 -11.19 9.24 -24.27
C PRO A 225 -11.88 10.25 -23.36
N PHE A 226 -12.94 9.86 -22.66
CA PHE A 226 -13.66 10.74 -21.73
C PHE A 226 -12.78 11.21 -20.57
N ILE A 227 -11.99 10.30 -19.97
CA ILE A 227 -11.08 10.62 -18.86
C ILE A 227 -9.94 11.51 -19.36
N GLN A 228 -9.34 11.17 -20.50
CA GLN A 228 -8.28 11.98 -21.12
C GLN A 228 -8.77 13.39 -21.47
N ASN A 229 -9.97 13.52 -22.06
CA ASN A 229 -10.56 14.81 -22.39
C ASN A 229 -10.83 15.65 -21.13
N PHE A 230 -11.31 15.02 -20.05
CA PHE A 230 -11.52 15.71 -18.79
C PHE A 230 -10.22 16.22 -18.17
N ILE A 231 -9.16 15.42 -18.19
CA ILE A 231 -7.84 15.79 -17.67
C ILE A 231 -7.23 16.91 -18.52
N ASN A 232 -7.26 16.78 -19.85
CA ASN A 232 -6.70 17.78 -20.77
C ASN A 232 -7.47 19.12 -20.68
N GLY A 233 -8.80 19.09 -20.61
CA GLY A 233 -9.61 20.29 -20.43
C GLY A 233 -9.38 21.00 -19.08
N ARG A 234 -8.87 20.30 -18.05
CA ARG A 234 -8.42 20.96 -16.82
C ARG A 234 -7.01 21.54 -16.93
N LYS A 235 -6.10 20.90 -17.67
CA LYS A 235 -4.75 21.44 -17.94
C LYS A 235 -4.82 22.76 -18.69
N GLU A 236 -5.70 22.87 -19.69
CA GLU A 236 -5.91 24.11 -20.45
C GLU A 236 -6.47 25.26 -19.60
N LYS A 237 -7.28 24.97 -18.58
CA LYS A 237 -7.83 25.99 -17.66
C LYS A 237 -6.87 26.43 -16.56
N ALA A 238 -5.79 25.70 -16.34
CA ALA A 238 -4.78 25.97 -15.30
C ALA A 238 -3.48 26.58 -15.87
N SER A 239 -3.36 26.65 -17.20
CA SER A 239 -2.34 27.41 -17.95
C SER A 239 -2.80 28.84 -18.19
#